data_AF-A0A0H5RE03-F1
#
_entry.id   AF-A0A0H5RE03-F1
#
_cell.length_a   1.000
_cell.length_b   1.000
_cell.length_c   1.000
_cell.angle_alpha   90.00
_cell.angle_beta   90.00
_cell.angle_gamma   90.00
#
_symmetry.space_group_name_H-M   'P 1'
#
loop_
_entity.id
_entity.type
_entity.pdbx_description
1 polymer ?
#
loop_
_entity_poly.entity_id
_entity_poly.type
_entity_poly.pdbx_seq_one_letter_code
_entity_poly.pdbx_strand_id
1 'polypeptide(L)'
;SDRFGKTAVALEKEIQSREAEAAGDVEKEKVNLEATGLLDTVDADGHELYGGVKLQYHEPHDAASSGQYWRLYVFKGGKTIDTLHIHRKTCYRLGRERKVADIPLDHPSCSKQHAVIQFRKKTV
;
A
#
# COMPACT_ATOMS: atom_id res chain seq x y z
N SER A 1 -9.13 -65.66 26.16
CA SER A 1 -7.78 -65.53 25.60
C SER A 1 -7.89 -65.47 24.09
N ASP A 2 -8.12 -64.28 23.54
CA ASP A 2 -8.05 -64.09 22.08
C ASP A 2 -6.61 -64.32 21.63
N ARG A 3 -6.40 -65.50 21.04
CA ARG A 3 -5.08 -66.08 20.77
C ARG A 3 -4.40 -65.56 19.50
N PHE A 4 -5.02 -64.64 18.78
CA PHE A 4 -4.48 -64.12 17.53
C PHE A 4 -4.89 -62.65 17.43
N GLY A 5 -3.90 -61.75 17.34
CA GLY A 5 -4.00 -60.28 17.36
C GLY A 5 -4.87 -59.61 16.29
N LYS A 6 -6.03 -60.18 15.96
CA LYS A 6 -7.01 -59.69 14.99
C LYS A 6 -7.65 -58.38 15.45
N THR A 7 -7.88 -58.22 16.75
CA THR A 7 -8.38 -56.98 17.36
C THR A 7 -7.32 -55.87 17.39
N ALA A 8 -6.05 -56.21 17.65
CA ALA A 8 -4.95 -55.25 17.59
C ALA A 8 -4.71 -54.75 16.15
N VAL A 9 -4.66 -55.68 15.19
CA VAL A 9 -4.48 -55.36 13.77
C VAL A 9 -5.67 -54.58 13.20
N ALA A 10 -6.90 -54.83 13.66
CA ALA A 10 -8.07 -54.06 13.25
C ALA A 10 -8.01 -52.60 13.75
N LEU A 11 -7.55 -52.41 14.99
CA LEU A 11 -7.45 -51.09 15.61
C LEU A 11 -6.29 -50.27 15.01
N GLU A 12 -5.17 -50.93 14.68
CA GLU A 12 -4.06 -50.32 13.91
C GLU A 12 -4.50 -49.89 12.51
N LYS A 13 -5.35 -50.70 11.85
CA LYS A 13 -5.88 -50.39 10.52
C LYS A 13 -6.92 -49.26 10.54
N GLU A 14 -7.72 -49.16 11.61
CA GLU A 14 -8.60 -48.02 11.87
C GLU A 14 -7.82 -46.74 12.19
N ILE A 15 -6.72 -46.81 12.95
CA ILE A 15 -5.84 -45.67 13.21
C ILE A 15 -5.16 -45.21 11.92
N GLN A 16 -4.62 -46.13 11.11
CA GLN A 16 -4.00 -45.79 9.81
C GLN A 16 -5.00 -45.19 8.82
N SER A 17 -6.25 -45.65 8.80
CA SER A 17 -7.28 -45.06 7.93
C SER A 17 -7.73 -43.68 8.40
N ARG A 18 -7.82 -43.43 9.72
CA ARG A 18 -8.08 -42.09 10.29
C ARG A 18 -6.93 -41.13 10.09
N GLU A 19 -5.68 -41.60 10.16
CA GLU A 19 -4.48 -40.79 9.87
C GLU A 19 -4.36 -40.49 8.37
N ALA A 20 -4.75 -41.42 7.50
CA ALA A 20 -4.80 -41.19 6.06
C ALA A 20 -5.96 -40.25 5.64
N GLU A 21 -7.10 -40.28 6.31
CA GLU A 21 -8.19 -39.31 6.12
C GLU A 21 -7.87 -37.93 6.73
N ALA A 22 -7.12 -37.88 7.84
CA ALA A 22 -6.63 -36.63 8.43
C ALA A 22 -5.49 -35.99 7.63
N ALA A 23 -4.76 -36.78 6.84
CA ALA A 23 -3.82 -36.33 5.82
C ALA A 23 -4.51 -36.10 4.46
N GLY A 24 -5.81 -35.82 4.47
CA GLY A 24 -6.58 -35.38 3.32
C GLY A 24 -5.85 -34.26 2.56
N ASP A 25 -5.83 -34.43 1.25
CA ASP A 25 -5.10 -33.69 0.22
C ASP A 25 -4.93 -32.19 0.54
N VAL A 26 -3.80 -31.85 1.16
CA VAL A 26 -3.36 -30.46 1.23
C VAL A 26 -2.84 -30.12 -0.16
N GLU A 27 -3.73 -29.59 -1.00
CA GLU A 27 -3.35 -29.01 -2.29
C GLU A 27 -2.17 -28.08 -2.05
N LYS A 28 -1.00 -28.45 -2.58
CA LYS A 28 0.21 -27.66 -2.46
C LYS A 28 -0.07 -26.30 -3.08
N GLU A 29 -0.08 -25.27 -2.25
CA GLU A 29 -0.36 -23.91 -2.68
C GLU A 29 0.61 -23.55 -3.82
N LYS A 30 0.03 -23.24 -4.98
CA LYS A 30 0.80 -22.91 -6.18
C LYS A 30 1.64 -21.67 -5.88
N VAL A 31 2.89 -21.66 -6.35
CA VAL A 31 3.81 -20.54 -6.10
C VAL A 31 3.13 -19.23 -6.52
N ASN A 32 2.93 -18.33 -5.54
CA ASN A 32 2.43 -17.00 -5.79
C ASN A 32 3.61 -16.11 -6.24
N LEU A 33 3.58 -15.69 -7.50
CA LEU A 33 4.57 -14.79 -8.11
C LEU A 33 4.03 -13.35 -8.22
N GLU A 34 2.87 -13.08 -7.64
CA GLU A 34 2.32 -11.72 -7.58
C GLU A 34 3.16 -10.86 -6.64
N ALA A 35 3.22 -9.55 -6.93
CA ALA A 35 3.96 -8.61 -6.11
C ALA A 35 3.39 -8.60 -4.69
N THR A 36 4.23 -8.97 -3.72
CA THR A 36 3.82 -9.01 -2.32
C THR A 36 3.87 -7.59 -1.75
N GLY A 37 2.79 -7.16 -1.09
CA GLY A 37 2.70 -5.80 -0.54
C GLY A 37 3.73 -5.48 0.55
N LEU A 38 4.46 -6.49 1.07
CA LEU A 38 5.55 -6.30 2.01
C LEU A 38 6.81 -5.72 1.34
N LEU A 39 7.09 -6.08 0.08
CA LEU A 39 8.26 -5.55 -0.62
C LEU A 39 8.13 -4.04 -0.84
N ASP A 40 6.95 -3.58 -1.29
CA ASP A 40 6.67 -2.14 -1.43
C ASP A 40 6.62 -1.39 -0.09
N THR A 41 6.61 -2.07 1.06
CA THR A 41 6.71 -1.39 2.38
C THR A 41 8.14 -1.29 2.87
N VAL A 42 9.07 -2.02 2.26
CA VAL A 42 10.45 -2.17 2.70
C VAL A 42 11.37 -2.11 1.49
N ASP A 43 11.46 -0.95 0.84
CA ASP A 43 12.55 -0.70 -0.10
C ASP A 43 13.84 -0.33 0.65
N ALA A 44 14.96 -0.81 0.10
CA ALA A 44 16.30 -0.86 0.71
C ALA A 44 16.91 0.48 1.15
N ASP A 45 16.26 1.61 0.86
CA ASP A 45 16.75 2.97 1.13
C ASP A 45 16.05 3.66 2.32
N GLY A 46 15.13 2.98 3.03
CA GLY A 46 14.67 3.40 4.37
C GLY A 46 13.77 4.65 4.43
N HIS A 47 13.28 5.15 3.30
CA HIS A 47 12.56 6.43 3.24
C HIS A 47 11.19 6.32 2.58
N GLU A 48 10.14 5.92 3.31
CA GLU A 48 8.76 6.11 2.79
C GLU A 48 7.61 6.10 3.82
N LEU A 49 7.95 6.15 5.10
CA LEU A 49 6.99 6.39 6.17
C LEU A 49 6.97 7.88 6.48
N TYR A 50 6.23 8.67 5.69
CA TYR A 50 6.01 10.07 6.07
C TYR A 50 5.00 10.11 7.21
N GLY A 51 5.48 10.28 8.44
CA GLY A 51 4.62 10.25 9.63
C GLY A 51 3.96 8.89 9.91
N GLY A 52 4.59 7.79 9.47
CA GLY A 52 4.12 6.41 9.69
C GLY A 52 3.09 5.90 8.68
N VAL A 53 2.84 6.64 7.60
CA VAL A 53 1.91 6.26 6.52
C VAL A 53 2.70 6.02 5.24
N LYS A 54 2.44 4.90 4.56
CA LYS A 54 3.04 4.57 3.27
C LYS A 54 2.64 5.61 2.23
N LEU A 55 3.62 6.21 1.58
CA LEU A 55 3.39 7.14 0.48
C LEU A 55 3.13 6.35 -0.82
N GLN A 56 2.11 6.74 -1.58
CA GLN A 56 1.75 6.07 -2.84
C GLN A 56 2.51 6.59 -4.06
N TYR A 57 3.11 7.79 -3.95
CA TYR A 57 3.74 8.48 -5.07
C TYR A 57 5.19 8.83 -4.77
N HIS A 58 6.08 8.47 -5.68
CA HIS A 58 7.50 8.83 -5.65
C HIS A 58 7.79 9.91 -6.68
N GLU A 59 8.59 10.90 -6.28
CA GLU A 59 9.00 11.97 -7.18
C GLU A 59 9.93 11.38 -8.27
N PRO A 60 9.71 11.72 -9.55
CA PRO A 60 10.57 11.25 -10.62
C PRO A 60 11.95 11.92 -10.55
N HIS A 61 12.95 11.31 -11.15
CA HIS A 61 14.34 11.82 -11.16
C HIS A 61 14.50 13.21 -11.84
N ASP A 62 13.53 13.63 -12.64
CA ASP A 62 13.49 14.94 -13.31
C ASP A 62 12.67 16.00 -12.55
N ALA A 63 12.34 15.71 -11.29
CA ALA A 63 11.73 16.64 -10.37
C ALA A 63 12.62 17.87 -10.14
N ALA A 64 12.08 19.05 -10.41
CA ALA A 64 12.79 20.31 -10.24
C ALA A 64 11.83 21.42 -9.82
N SER A 65 12.27 22.34 -8.97
CA SER A 65 11.45 23.48 -8.58
C SER A 65 11.26 24.44 -9.75
N SER A 66 10.11 25.09 -9.81
CA SER A 66 9.85 26.11 -10.81
C SER A 66 10.57 27.41 -10.45
N GLY A 67 11.31 28.00 -11.39
CA GLY A 67 11.83 29.37 -11.23
C GLY A 67 10.74 30.46 -11.27
N GLN A 68 9.52 30.10 -11.67
CA GLN A 68 8.36 31.01 -11.75
C GLN A 68 7.51 30.94 -10.48
N TYR A 69 6.97 32.08 -10.05
CA TYR A 69 6.17 32.20 -8.83
C TYR A 69 4.70 31.80 -9.04
N TRP A 70 4.42 30.50 -9.12
CA TRP A 70 3.06 29.96 -9.22
C TRP A 70 2.25 30.13 -7.93
N ARG A 71 0.97 30.48 -8.09
CA ARG A 71 -0.02 30.63 -7.00
C ARG A 71 -1.35 30.00 -7.43
N LEU A 72 -1.99 29.28 -6.52
CA LEU A 72 -3.37 28.79 -6.69
C LEU A 72 -4.30 29.62 -5.82
N TYR A 73 -5.41 30.08 -6.40
CA TYR A 73 -6.48 30.77 -5.67
C TYR A 73 -7.61 29.79 -5.41
N VAL A 74 -7.96 29.59 -4.15
CA VAL A 74 -9.03 28.69 -3.73
C VAL A 74 -10.30 29.49 -3.54
N PHE A 75 -11.34 29.15 -4.31
CA PHE A 75 -12.64 29.78 -4.24
C PHE A 75 -13.69 28.82 -3.69
N LYS A 76 -14.60 29.33 -2.86
CA LYS A 76 -15.81 28.60 -2.44
C LYS A 76 -16.97 29.57 -2.36
N GLY A 77 -18.09 29.24 -3.03
CA GLY A 77 -19.27 30.10 -3.05
C GLY A 77 -19.00 31.51 -3.55
N GLY A 78 -18.08 31.67 -4.52
CA GLY A 78 -17.73 32.97 -5.10
C GLY A 78 -16.79 33.84 -4.26
N LYS A 79 -16.33 33.37 -3.10
CA LYS A 79 -15.34 34.08 -2.26
C LYS A 79 -13.99 33.38 -2.32
N THR A 80 -12.92 34.17 -2.36
CA THR A 80 -11.55 33.67 -2.20
C THR A 80 -11.34 33.29 -0.74
N ILE A 81 -11.07 32.02 -0.46
CA ILE A 81 -10.75 31.54 0.88
C ILE A 81 -9.26 31.66 1.15
N ASP A 82 -8.45 31.16 0.21
CA ASP A 82 -7.03 30.99 0.43
C ASP A 82 -6.22 31.17 -0.86
N THR A 83 -4.94 31.50 -0.70
CA THR A 83 -3.96 31.63 -1.78
C THR A 83 -2.74 30.77 -1.48
N LEU A 84 -2.62 29.65 -2.20
CA LEU A 84 -1.57 28.66 -2.00
C LEU A 84 -0.36 28.95 -2.91
N HIS A 85 0.81 29.07 -2.31
CA HIS A 85 2.06 29.34 -3.02
C HIS A 85 2.75 28.02 -3.38
N ILE A 86 2.56 27.56 -4.62
CA ILE A 86 2.97 26.22 -5.05
C ILE A 86 4.30 26.16 -5.80
N HIS A 87 5.17 27.16 -5.72
CA HIS A 87 6.45 27.18 -6.47
C HIS A 87 7.68 26.85 -5.64
N ARG A 88 7.53 26.67 -4.32
CA ARG A 88 8.65 26.56 -3.36
C ARG A 88 9.16 25.13 -3.22
N LYS A 89 8.33 24.15 -3.55
CA LYS A 89 8.67 22.72 -3.53
C LYS A 89 8.59 22.15 -4.95
N THR A 90 9.23 21.00 -5.15
CA THR A 90 9.12 20.19 -6.38
C THR A 90 7.76 19.51 -6.49
N CYS A 91 7.21 19.10 -5.36
CA CYS A 91 6.01 18.29 -5.26
C CYS A 91 5.05 18.83 -4.19
N TYR A 92 3.75 18.76 -4.46
CA TYR A 92 2.69 19.09 -3.53
C TYR A 92 1.64 17.99 -3.52
N ARG A 93 1.43 17.39 -2.34
CA ARG A 93 0.47 16.29 -2.15
C ARG A 93 -0.89 16.83 -1.69
N LEU A 94 -1.94 16.42 -2.39
CA LEU A 94 -3.34 16.78 -2.13
C LEU A 94 -4.09 15.57 -1.60
N GLY A 95 -4.79 15.73 -0.48
CA GLY A 95 -5.58 14.64 0.09
C GLY A 95 -6.18 14.95 1.44
N ARG A 96 -7.00 14.03 1.94
CA ARG A 96 -7.66 14.17 3.25
C ARG A 96 -6.70 13.92 4.43
N GLU A 97 -5.64 13.14 4.21
CA GLU A 97 -4.72 12.75 5.28
C GLU A 97 -3.65 13.82 5.55
N ARG A 98 -3.87 14.63 6.60
CA ARG A 98 -3.00 15.76 6.98
C ARG A 98 -1.58 15.38 7.38
N LYS A 99 -1.33 14.11 7.73
CA LYS A 99 0.04 13.64 8.03
C LYS A 99 0.94 13.65 6.80
N VAL A 100 0.37 13.40 5.63
CA VAL A 100 1.10 13.23 4.35
C VAL A 100 0.79 14.36 3.35
N ALA A 101 -0.42 14.91 3.37
CA ALA A 101 -0.85 15.95 2.45
C ALA A 101 -0.26 17.32 2.81
N ASP A 102 0.44 17.95 1.86
CA ASP A 102 0.88 19.35 1.96
C ASP A 102 -0.30 20.32 1.90
N ILE A 103 -1.29 19.98 1.06
CA ILE A 103 -2.52 20.76 0.88
C ILE A 103 -3.70 19.87 1.29
N PRO A 104 -4.27 20.08 2.49
CA PRO A 104 -5.35 19.26 2.98
C PRO A 104 -6.66 19.55 2.23
N LEU A 105 -7.33 18.48 1.78
CA LEU A 105 -8.64 18.54 1.14
C LEU A 105 -9.71 18.02 2.11
N ASP A 106 -10.44 18.93 2.74
CA ASP A 106 -11.53 18.61 3.66
C ASP A 106 -12.86 18.37 2.89
N HIS A 107 -12.83 17.47 1.88
CA HIS A 107 -14.02 17.08 1.13
C HIS A 107 -14.23 15.55 1.19
N PRO A 108 -15.46 15.06 1.49
CA PRO A 108 -15.70 13.64 1.73
C PRO A 108 -15.48 12.75 0.49
N SER A 109 -15.55 13.31 -0.73
CA SER A 109 -15.26 12.55 -1.95
C SER A 109 -13.76 12.38 -2.24
N CYS A 110 -12.88 13.05 -1.49
CA CYS A 110 -11.44 12.99 -1.70
C CYS A 110 -10.81 11.86 -0.88
N SER A 111 -9.94 11.09 -1.51
CA SER A 111 -9.18 10.00 -0.88
C SER A 111 -8.13 10.52 0.11
N LYS A 112 -7.55 9.60 0.91
CA LYS A 112 -6.45 9.91 1.84
C LYS A 112 -5.28 10.59 1.14
N GLN A 113 -4.81 9.98 0.06
CA GLN A 113 -3.89 10.54 -0.93
C GLN A 113 -4.68 10.60 -2.24
N HIS A 114 -4.96 11.81 -2.75
CA HIS A 114 -5.91 12.00 -3.86
C HIS A 114 -5.21 12.39 -5.16
N ALA A 115 -4.33 13.37 -5.08
CA ALA A 115 -3.61 13.88 -6.25
C ALA A 115 -2.25 14.44 -5.84
N VAL A 116 -1.37 14.60 -6.82
CA VAL A 116 -0.05 15.20 -6.64
C VAL A 116 0.19 16.21 -7.75
N ILE A 117 0.70 17.38 -7.39
CA ILE A 117 1.22 18.37 -8.33
C ILE A 117 2.74 18.23 -8.32
N GLN A 118 3.31 17.80 -9.44
CA GLN A 118 4.75 17.64 -9.62
C GLN A 118 5.28 18.64 -10.65
N PHE A 119 6.26 19.44 -10.24
CA PHE A 119 7.06 20.23 -11.15
C PHE A 119 8.19 19.37 -11.73
N ARG A 120 8.32 19.39 -13.05
CA ARG A 120 9.32 18.63 -13.80
C ARG A 120 10.03 19.56 -14.77
N LYS A 121 11.35 19.41 -14.88
CA LYS A 121 12.12 20.11 -15.90
C LYS A 121 12.13 19.27 -17.16
N LYS A 122 11.36 19.68 -18.17
CA LYS A 122 11.46 19.06 -19.50
C LYS A 122 12.71 19.59 -20.18
N THR A 123 13.73 18.74 -20.32
CA THR A 123 14.84 19.02 -21.24
C THR A 123 14.25 19.00 -22.65
N VAL A 124 14.28 20.15 -23.32
CA VAL A 124 13.98 20.27 -24.77
C VAL A 124 15.29 20.09 -25.51
#